data_AF-A0A8X6X8Y0-F1
#
_entry.id   AF-A0A8X6X8Y0-F1
#
_cell.length_a   1.000
_cell.length_b   1.000
_cell.length_c   1.000
_cell.angle_alpha   90.00
_cell.angle_beta   90.00
_cell.angle_gamma   90.00
#
_symmetry.space_group_name_H-M   'P 1'
#
loop_
_entity.id
_entity.type
_entity.pdbx_description
1 polymer ?
#
loop_
_entity_poly.entity_id
_entity_poly.type
_entity_poly.pdbx_seq_one_letter_code
_entity_poly.pdbx_strand_id
1 'polypeptide(L)'
;MSPKSEILTAHVTASKPISHSEPPFVQGELKHLFKERNRARKLWQFTRHPQHKTELNRLQNTIKRKVRHYKQQLWEDHLTSLDTEDGSLWGTARASRKAAPIFQPLMALTVLLSAIHIKLN
;
A
#
# COMPACT_ATOMS: atom_id res chain seq x y z
N MET A 1 -1.82 27.95 -37.99
CA MET A 1 -2.25 27.49 -36.66
C MET A 1 -1.67 28.42 -35.60
N SER A 2 -2.34 28.58 -34.45
CA SER A 2 -1.86 29.44 -33.36
C SER A 2 -0.87 28.68 -32.48
N PRO A 3 0.22 29.30 -31.98
CA PRO A 3 1.20 28.63 -31.11
C PRO A 3 0.56 27.99 -29.87
N LYS A 4 -0.53 28.57 -29.37
CA LYS A 4 -1.26 28.06 -28.21
C LYS A 4 -1.93 26.71 -28.48
N SER A 5 -2.39 26.44 -29.71
CA SER A 5 -2.99 25.15 -30.06
C SER A 5 -1.96 24.03 -30.13
N GLU A 6 -0.73 24.33 -30.56
CA GLU A 6 0.35 23.34 -30.67
C GLU A 6 0.87 22.90 -29.29
N ILE A 7 0.96 23.83 -28.34
CA ILE A 7 1.35 23.51 -26.96
C ILE A 7 0.30 22.59 -26.31
N LEU A 8 -0.99 22.87 -26.54
CA LEU A 8 -2.08 22.05 -25.99
C LEU A 8 -2.08 20.64 -26.59
N THR A 9 -1.88 20.50 -27.90
CA THR A 9 -1.82 19.18 -28.55
C THR A 9 -0.58 18.38 -28.15
N ALA A 10 0.58 19.03 -28.03
CA ALA A 10 1.80 18.39 -27.54
C ALA A 10 1.64 17.91 -26.08
N HIS A 11 1.03 18.73 -25.22
CA HIS A 11 0.75 18.36 -23.84
C HIS A 11 -0.18 17.15 -23.73
N VAL A 12 -1.27 17.12 -24.50
CA VAL A 12 -2.22 16.00 -24.52
C VAL A 12 -1.56 14.73 -25.04
N THR A 13 -0.77 14.84 -26.12
CA THR A 13 -0.07 13.70 -26.74
C THR A 13 1.01 13.11 -25.84
N ALA A 14 1.76 13.96 -25.11
CA ALA A 14 2.82 13.52 -24.21
C ALA A 14 2.29 13.00 -22.85
N SER A 15 1.05 13.32 -22.50
CA SER A 15 0.43 12.88 -21.25
C SER A 15 0.03 11.42 -21.34
N LYS A 16 0.47 10.59 -20.38
CA LYS A 16 -0.11 9.26 -20.18
C LYS A 16 -1.49 9.42 -19.55
N PRO A 17 -2.54 8.72 -20.02
CA PRO A 17 -3.81 8.71 -19.31
C PRO A 17 -3.56 8.21 -17.89
N ILE A 18 -3.93 9.01 -16.90
CA ILE A 18 -3.89 8.55 -15.51
C ILE A 18 -4.91 7.43 -15.42
N SER A 19 -4.44 6.19 -15.27
CA SER A 19 -5.33 5.07 -15.02
C SER A 19 -6.01 5.32 -13.67
N HIS A 20 -7.28 5.72 -13.70
CA HIS A 20 -8.11 5.79 -12.51
C HIS A 20 -8.48 4.39 -11.98
N SER A 21 -7.84 3.32 -12.46
CA SER A 21 -7.89 1.96 -11.91
C SER A 21 -7.18 1.85 -10.54
N GLU A 22 -7.03 2.95 -9.81
CA GLU A 22 -6.75 2.87 -8.38
C GLU A 22 -7.83 1.98 -7.77
N PRO A 23 -7.46 0.90 -7.05
CA PRO A 23 -8.44 0.03 -6.43
C PRO A 23 -9.46 0.89 -5.65
N PRO A 24 -10.78 0.66 -5.80
CA PRO A 24 -11.83 1.49 -5.19
C PRO A 24 -11.62 1.81 -3.70
N PHE A 25 -10.89 0.94 -3.00
CA PHE A 25 -10.41 1.08 -1.62
C PHE A 25 -9.65 2.35 -1.25
N VAL A 26 -9.03 3.04 -2.19
CA VAL A 26 -8.32 4.30 -1.88
C VAL A 26 -9.31 5.46 -1.66
N GLN A 27 -10.63 5.26 -1.81
CA GLN A 27 -11.59 6.35 -1.75
C GLN A 27 -12.14 6.61 -0.33
N GLY A 28 -12.20 7.89 0.03
CA GLY A 28 -12.75 8.40 1.29
C GLY A 28 -11.82 8.21 2.50
N GLU A 29 -12.06 7.16 3.25
CA GLU A 29 -11.56 7.01 4.63
C GLU A 29 -10.03 6.84 4.69
N LEU A 30 -9.45 6.04 3.81
CA LEU A 30 -8.01 5.81 3.79
C LEU A 30 -7.23 7.06 3.36
N LYS A 31 -7.79 7.85 2.43
CA LYS A 31 -7.24 9.17 2.05
C LYS A 31 -7.21 10.12 3.23
N HIS A 32 -8.27 10.14 4.05
CA HIS A 32 -8.30 10.94 5.28
C HIS A 32 -7.18 10.50 6.24
N LEU A 33 -7.09 9.20 6.54
CA LEU A 33 -6.04 8.65 7.41
C LEU A 33 -4.63 8.93 6.89
N PHE A 34 -4.41 8.86 5.58
CA PHE A 34 -3.12 9.21 4.99
C PHE A 34 -2.76 10.67 5.18
N LYS A 35 -3.73 11.59 5.03
CA LYS A 35 -3.56 13.03 5.29
C LYS A 35 -3.23 13.28 6.75
N GLU A 36 -3.98 12.70 7.68
CA GLU A 36 -3.73 12.82 9.12
C GLU A 36 -2.35 12.28 9.51
N ARG A 37 -1.98 11.11 9.00
CA ARG A 37 -0.65 10.50 9.21
C ARG A 37 0.48 11.38 8.67
N ASN A 38 0.25 12.05 7.53
CA ASN A 38 1.21 13.00 6.98
C ASN A 38 1.32 14.27 7.85
N ARG A 39 0.20 14.77 8.39
CA ARG A 39 0.20 15.89 9.34
C ARG A 39 0.97 15.53 10.62
N ALA A 40 0.68 14.37 11.22
CA ALA A 40 1.40 13.88 12.40
C ALA A 40 2.90 13.71 12.12
N ARG A 41 3.29 13.27 10.91
CA ARG A 41 4.70 13.21 10.50
C ARG A 41 5.36 14.58 10.48
N LYS A 42 4.72 15.58 9.88
CA LYS A 42 5.23 16.95 9.84
C LYS A 42 5.41 17.50 11.26
N LEU A 43 4.41 17.31 12.12
CA LEU A 43 4.49 17.73 13.53
C LEU A 43 5.63 17.06 14.27
N TRP A 44 5.77 15.73 14.15
CA TRP A 44 6.87 15.01 14.79
C TRP A 44 8.24 15.44 14.26
N GLN A 45 8.39 15.65 12.94
CA GLN A 45 9.66 16.10 12.36
C GLN A 45 10.08 17.48 12.87
N PHE A 46 9.11 18.40 13.02
CA PHE A 46 9.33 19.76 13.50
C PHE A 46 9.59 19.81 15.00
N THR A 47 8.71 19.21 15.81
CA THR A 47 8.74 19.31 17.28
C THR A 47 9.65 18.29 17.96
N ARG A 48 9.88 17.14 17.33
CA ARG A 48 10.49 15.94 17.93
C ARG A 48 9.82 15.44 19.22
N HIS A 49 8.59 15.87 19.51
CA HIS A 49 7.87 15.45 20.72
C HIS A 49 7.40 13.99 20.64
N PRO A 50 7.58 13.16 21.68
CA PRO A 50 7.24 11.74 21.67
C PRO A 50 5.74 11.47 21.47
N GLN A 51 4.85 12.35 21.96
CA GLN A 51 3.40 12.19 21.76
C GLN A 51 3.03 12.18 20.26
N HIS A 52 3.61 13.08 19.47
CA HIS A 52 3.36 13.11 18.02
C HIS A 52 3.94 11.88 17.30
N LYS A 53 5.01 11.28 17.82
CA LYS A 53 5.54 10.01 17.33
C LYS A 53 4.55 8.87 17.59
N THR A 54 3.96 8.84 18.79
CA THR A 54 2.94 7.85 19.17
C THR A 54 1.71 7.98 18.27
N GLU A 55 1.22 9.19 18.03
CA GLU A 55 0.10 9.45 17.11
C GLU A 55 0.41 8.99 15.68
N LEU A 56 1.59 9.32 15.16
CA LEU A 56 2.04 8.86 13.85
C LEU A 56 2.04 7.33 13.76
N ASN A 57 2.59 6.65 14.76
CA ASN A 57 2.67 5.19 14.79
C ASN A 57 1.27 4.57 14.87
N ARG A 58 0.37 5.13 15.69
CA ARG A 58 -1.04 4.71 15.79
C ARG A 58 -1.74 4.79 14.43
N LEU A 59 -1.63 5.93 13.76
CA LEU A 59 -2.24 6.14 12.43
C LEU A 59 -1.63 5.20 11.40
N GLN A 60 -0.31 5.02 11.41
CA GLN A 60 0.37 4.09 10.52
C GLN A 60 -0.09 2.64 10.72
N ASN A 61 -0.25 2.18 11.95
CA ASN A 61 -0.75 0.84 12.25
C ASN A 61 -2.22 0.66 11.85
N THR A 62 -3.03 1.70 12.04
CA THR A 62 -4.43 1.72 11.61
C THR A 62 -4.53 1.56 10.10
N ILE A 63 -3.75 2.33 9.33
CA ILE A 63 -3.66 2.22 7.87
C ILE A 63 -3.25 0.80 7.47
N LYS A 64 -2.17 0.26 8.07
CA LYS A 64 -1.71 -1.10 7.77
C LYS A 64 -2.81 -2.15 7.99
N ARG A 65 -3.56 -2.03 9.09
CA ARG A 65 -4.67 -2.96 9.41
C ARG A 65 -5.77 -2.87 8.36
N LYS A 66 -6.20 -1.67 7.98
CA LYS A 66 -7.24 -1.47 6.96
C LYS A 66 -6.82 -1.98 5.59
N VAL A 67 -5.58 -1.72 5.18
CA VAL A 67 -5.02 -2.23 3.93
C VAL A 67 -5.02 -3.76 3.91
N ARG A 68 -4.62 -4.41 5.01
CA ARG A 68 -4.68 -5.87 5.09
C ARG A 68 -6.10 -6.39 5.00
N HIS A 69 -7.03 -5.80 5.75
CA HIS A 69 -8.44 -6.21 5.72
C HIS A 69 -9.03 -6.13 4.31
N TYR A 70 -8.79 -5.03 3.61
CA TYR A 70 -9.28 -4.89 2.24
C TYR A 70 -8.65 -5.90 1.28
N LYS A 71 -7.34 -6.10 1.34
CA LYS A 71 -6.68 -7.13 0.52
C LYS A 71 -7.24 -8.52 0.79
N GLN A 72 -7.58 -8.79 2.05
CA GLN A 72 -8.22 -10.04 2.44
C GLN A 72 -9.62 -10.15 1.81
N GLN A 73 -10.45 -9.11 1.91
CA GLN A 73 -11.78 -9.11 1.28
C GLN A 73 -11.71 -9.29 -0.23
N LEU A 74 -10.81 -8.57 -0.92
CA LEU A 74 -10.60 -8.76 -2.35
C LEU A 74 -10.22 -10.21 -2.69
N TRP A 75 -9.41 -10.84 -1.84
CA TRP A 75 -9.00 -12.21 -2.05
C TRP A 75 -10.16 -13.18 -1.82
N GLU A 76 -10.97 -12.95 -0.80
CA GLU A 76 -12.20 -13.69 -0.52
C GLU A 76 -13.18 -13.58 -1.70
N ASP A 77 -13.47 -12.36 -2.16
CA ASP A 77 -14.32 -12.10 -3.32
C ASP A 77 -13.80 -12.83 -4.57
N HIS A 78 -12.50 -12.71 -4.83
CA HIS A 78 -11.84 -13.39 -5.94
C HIS A 78 -11.97 -14.92 -5.83
N LEU A 79 -11.78 -15.49 -4.63
CA LEU A 79 -11.95 -16.93 -4.40
C LEU A 79 -13.39 -17.39 -4.61
N THR A 80 -14.38 -16.59 -4.19
CA THR A 80 -15.81 -16.91 -4.40
C THR A 80 -16.25 -16.84 -5.86
N SER A 81 -15.55 -16.03 -6.67
CA SER A 81 -15.80 -15.91 -8.10
C SER A 81 -15.16 -17.02 -8.94
N LEU A 82 -14.38 -17.93 -8.34
CA LEU A 82 -13.72 -18.99 -9.09
C LEU A 82 -14.70 -20.08 -9.51
N ASP A 83 -14.54 -20.53 -10.75
CA ASP A 83 -15.32 -21.62 -11.31
C ASP A 83 -14.41 -22.71 -11.90
N THR A 84 -14.96 -23.93 -11.96
CA THR A 84 -14.27 -25.12 -12.47
C THR A 84 -14.34 -25.19 -13.99
N GLU A 85 -15.43 -24.73 -14.61
CA GLU A 85 -15.66 -24.80 -16.06
C GLU A 85 -14.72 -23.87 -16.83
N ASP A 86 -14.51 -22.65 -16.33
CA ASP A 86 -13.64 -21.65 -16.97
C ASP A 86 -12.13 -21.92 -16.76
N GLY A 87 -11.77 -22.96 -16.00
CA GLY A 87 -10.38 -23.29 -15.66
C GLY A 87 -9.68 -22.27 -14.74
N SER A 88 -10.39 -21.24 -14.29
CA SER A 88 -9.88 -20.17 -13.41
C SER A 88 -9.43 -20.72 -12.05
N LEU A 89 -10.16 -21.69 -11.49
CA LEU A 89 -9.79 -22.38 -10.26
C LEU A 89 -8.41 -23.07 -10.37
N TRP A 90 -8.17 -23.78 -11.48
CA TRP A 90 -6.90 -24.47 -11.70
C TRP A 90 -5.74 -23.51 -11.97
N GLY A 91 -6.01 -22.41 -12.69
CA GLY A 91 -5.04 -21.35 -12.93
C GLY A 91 -4.57 -20.69 -11.64
N THR A 92 -5.52 -20.35 -10.76
CA THR A 92 -5.23 -19.74 -9.45
C THR A 92 -4.50 -20.70 -8.52
N ALA A 93 -4.96 -21.95 -8.38
CA ALA A 93 -4.29 -22.97 -7.57
C ALA A 93 -2.84 -23.22 -8.02
N ARG A 94 -2.59 -23.21 -9.34
CA ARG A 94 -1.24 -23.33 -9.91
C ARG A 94 -0.37 -22.11 -9.58
N ALA A 95 -0.93 -20.90 -9.64
CA ALA A 95 -0.21 -19.67 -9.29
C ALA A 95 0.19 -19.64 -7.82
N SER A 96 -0.70 -20.06 -6.91
CA SER A 96 -0.43 -20.10 -5.46
C SER A 96 0.76 -21.02 -5.10
N ARG A 97 0.98 -22.10 -5.85
CA ARG A 97 2.14 -23.00 -5.64
C ARG A 97 3.49 -22.37 -6.05
N LYS A 98 3.48 -21.38 -6.95
CA LYS A 98 4.70 -20.71 -7.43
C LYS A 98 5.20 -19.59 -6.52
N ALA A 99 4.46 -19.25 -5.47
CA ALA A 99 4.90 -18.26 -4.49
C ALA A 99 6.10 -18.82 -3.71
N ALA A 100 7.31 -18.56 -4.20
CA ALA A 100 8.54 -18.85 -3.48
C ALA A 100 8.54 -18.07 -2.15
N PRO A 101 9.04 -18.65 -1.04
CA PRO A 101 9.21 -17.89 0.18
C PRO A 101 10.13 -16.70 -0.12
N ILE A 102 9.71 -15.49 0.28
CA ILE A 102 10.57 -14.30 0.27
C ILE A 102 11.64 -14.53 1.35
N PHE A 103 12.65 -15.31 1.03
CA PHE A 103 13.82 -15.49 1.88
C PHE A 103 14.87 -14.49 1.38
N GLN A 104 14.83 -13.29 1.94
CA GLN A 104 15.93 -12.35 1.80
C GLN A 104 16.69 -12.29 3.14
N PRO A 105 18.02 -12.51 3.16
CA PRO A 105 18.85 -12.54 4.38
C PRO A 105 18.73 -11.26 5.23
N LEU A 106 18.23 -10.17 4.65
CA LEU A 106 17.95 -8.89 5.32
C LEU A 106 16.96 -8.98 6.49
N MET A 107 16.00 -9.92 6.49
CA MET A 107 15.04 -10.04 7.60
C MET A 107 15.64 -10.73 8.84
N ALA A 108 16.75 -11.46 8.73
CA ALA A 108 17.41 -12.09 9.88
C ALA A 108 18.10 -11.05 10.79
N LEU A 109 18.72 -10.03 10.21
CA LEU A 109 19.44 -8.98 10.94
C LEU A 109 18.51 -8.10 11.77
N THR A 110 17.29 -7.83 11.27
CA THR A 110 16.33 -6.97 11.98
C THR A 110 15.73 -7.65 13.20
N VAL A 111 15.49 -8.96 13.14
CA VAL A 111 15.05 -9.76 14.30
C VAL A 111 16.16 -9.80 15.37
N LEU A 112 17.42 -10.01 14.98
CA LEU A 112 18.57 -9.99 15.90
C LEU A 112 18.79 -8.62 16.56
N LEU A 113 18.71 -7.52 15.80
CA LEU A 113 18.86 -6.17 16.34
C LEU A 113 17.73 -5.82 17.32
N SER A 114 16.50 -6.26 17.06
CA SER A 114 15.38 -6.07 17.99
C SER A 114 15.53 -6.87 19.29
N ALA A 115 16.14 -8.06 19.23
CA ALA A 115 16.41 -8.89 20.41
C ALA A 115 17.51 -8.31 21.31
N ILE A 116 18.51 -7.64 20.72
CA ILE A 116 19.60 -7.00 21.48
C ILE A 116 19.10 -5.75 22.23
N HIS A 117 18.17 -4.99 21.64
CA HIS A 117 17.63 -3.77 22.26
C HIS A 117 16.72 -4.03 23.48
N ILE A 118 16.10 -5.22 23.56
CA ILE A 118 15.24 -5.62 24.68
C ILE A 118 16.07 -6.11 25.90
N LYS A 119 17.32 -6.51 25.70
CA LYS A 119 18.18 -7.09 26.74
C LYS A 119 19.12 -6.08 27.42
N LEU A 120 19.09 -4.82 27.00
CA LEU A 120 19.95 -3.72 27.48
C LEU A 120 19.17 -2.62 28.22
N ASN A 121 17.94 -2.89 28.63
CA ASN A 121 17.08 -2.00 29.41
C ASN A 121 16.41 -2.80 30.53
#